data_AF-A0A934RQK2-F1
#
_entry.id   AF-A0A934RQK2-F1
#
_cell.length_a   1.000
_cell.length_b   1.000
_cell.length_c   1.000
_cell.angle_alpha   90.00
_cell.angle_beta   90.00
_cell.angle_gamma   90.00
#
_symmetry.space_group_name_H-M   'P 1'
#
loop_
_entity.id
_entity.type
_entity.pdbx_description
1 polymer ?
#
loop_
_entity_poly.entity_id
_entity_poly.type
_entity_poly.pdbx_seq_one_letter_code
_entity_poly.pdbx_strand_id
1 'polypeptide(L)'
;MGSLKRAIRRGRVDSFAGARIGSAIRATRLEERTNFMSAESNRYRYQLVIEEAQREESALFKKLAFDIVFLSPELKQLEHKGSYVLRRLWELLEKRYVRGEAIDGQHFQILREADEEELAAAQDERLRARLICDLLAAMTDGSAVRMYRRLFEPGFGSIGDLV
;
A
#
# COMPACT_ATOMS: atom_id res chain seq x y z
N MET A 1 -29.89 -2.74 -7.29
CA MET A 1 -29.43 -4.03 -7.87
C MET A 1 -29.86 -4.28 -9.33
N GLY A 2 -31.12 -4.02 -9.72
CA GLY A 2 -31.61 -4.32 -11.07
C GLY A 2 -30.87 -3.58 -12.21
N SER A 3 -30.41 -2.36 -11.95
CA SER A 3 -29.58 -1.57 -12.87
C SER A 3 -28.20 -2.21 -13.11
N LEU A 4 -27.52 -2.66 -12.06
CA LEU A 4 -26.24 -3.39 -12.17
C LEU A 4 -26.39 -4.69 -12.96
N LYS A 5 -27.38 -5.54 -12.62
CA LYS A 5 -27.63 -6.80 -13.34
C LYS A 5 -27.89 -6.56 -14.83
N ARG A 6 -28.61 -5.48 -15.17
CA ARG A 6 -28.86 -5.08 -16.56
C ARG A 6 -27.59 -4.61 -17.26
N ALA A 7 -26.74 -3.85 -16.57
CA ALA A 7 -25.46 -3.38 -17.11
C ALA A 7 -24.52 -4.56 -17.40
N ILE A 8 -24.41 -5.52 -16.48
CA ILE A 8 -23.62 -6.74 -16.66
C ILE A 8 -24.12 -7.52 -17.88
N ARG A 9 -25.43 -7.82 -17.96
CA ARG A 9 -26.02 -8.57 -19.09
C ARG A 9 -25.83 -7.91 -20.45
N ARG A 10 -25.66 -6.58 -20.48
CA ARG A 10 -25.50 -5.80 -21.72
C ARG A 10 -24.04 -5.44 -22.02
N GLY A 11 -23.08 -5.88 -21.21
CA GLY A 11 -21.67 -5.50 -21.35
C GLY A 11 -21.42 -4.00 -21.20
N ARG A 12 -22.24 -3.29 -20.40
CA ARG A 12 -22.16 -1.82 -20.21
C ARG A 12 -21.75 -1.44 -18.79
N VAL A 13 -20.85 -2.22 -18.19
CA VAL A 13 -20.42 -2.02 -16.79
C VAL A 13 -19.65 -0.71 -16.63
N ASP A 14 -18.78 -0.35 -17.59
CA ASP A 14 -17.99 0.88 -17.50
C ASP A 14 -18.88 2.14 -17.55
N SER A 15 -19.84 2.17 -18.48
CA SER A 15 -20.82 3.25 -18.55
C SER A 15 -21.68 3.32 -17.29
N PHE A 16 -22.05 2.16 -16.72
CA PHE A 16 -22.75 2.10 -15.44
C PHE A 16 -21.91 2.67 -14.28
N ALA A 17 -20.62 2.33 -14.22
CA ALA A 17 -19.70 2.82 -13.19
C ALA A 17 -19.47 4.34 -13.32
N GLY A 18 -19.23 4.83 -14.55
CA GLY A 18 -19.03 6.26 -14.81
C GLY A 18 -20.23 7.11 -14.39
N ALA A 19 -21.46 6.65 -14.66
CA ALA A 19 -22.66 7.35 -14.22
C ALA A 19 -22.77 7.47 -12.69
N ARG A 20 -22.25 6.50 -11.93
CA ARG A 20 -22.30 6.48 -10.46
C ARG A 20 -21.33 7.46 -9.82
N ILE A 21 -20.19 7.74 -10.45
CA ILE A 21 -19.27 8.78 -9.98
C ILE A 21 -20.00 10.12 -9.90
N GLY A 22 -20.70 10.49 -10.98
CA GLY A 22 -21.47 11.73 -11.01
C GLY A 22 -22.58 11.77 -9.96
N SER A 23 -23.28 10.65 -9.72
CA SER A 23 -24.29 10.56 -8.66
C SER A 23 -23.68 10.72 -7.26
N ALA A 24 -22.54 10.08 -7.00
CA ALA A 24 -21.86 10.19 -5.72
C ALA A 24 -21.38 11.62 -5.42
N ILE A 25 -20.85 12.33 -6.42
CA ILE A 25 -20.46 13.74 -6.29
C ILE A 25 -21.68 14.60 -5.96
N ARG A 26 -22.79 14.45 -6.70
CA ARG A 26 -24.02 15.24 -6.47
C ARG A 26 -24.69 14.95 -5.12
N ALA A 27 -24.57 13.73 -4.62
CA ALA A 27 -25.08 13.32 -3.31
C ALA A 27 -24.16 13.73 -2.14
N THR A 28 -23.09 14.48 -2.41
CA THR A 28 -22.13 14.93 -1.40
C THR A 28 -22.15 16.45 -1.32
N ARG A 29 -22.30 16.99 -0.11
CA ARG A 29 -22.19 18.43 0.18
C ARG A 29 -21.24 18.68 1.34
N LEU A 30 -20.71 19.90 1.41
CA LEU A 30 -20.00 20.37 2.58
C LEU A 30 -20.98 21.06 3.53
N GLU A 31 -20.89 20.74 4.81
CA GLU A 31 -21.58 21.46 5.87
C GLU A 31 -20.56 22.03 6.85
N GLU A 32 -20.83 23.23 7.35
CA GLU A 32 -20.04 23.79 8.43
C GLU A 32 -20.30 23.03 9.73
N ARG A 33 -19.21 22.80 10.47
CA ARG A 33 -19.23 22.21 11.80
C ARG A 33 -18.38 23.06 12.73
N THR A 34 -18.97 23.45 13.86
CA THR A 34 -18.26 24.18 14.92
C THR A 34 -17.65 23.19 15.92
N ASN A 35 -16.35 23.32 16.15
CA ASN A 35 -15.55 22.62 17.14
C ASN A 35 -14.34 23.48 17.53
N PHE A 36 -13.54 23.00 18.49
CA PHE A 36 -12.39 23.74 19.03
C PHE A 36 -11.29 24.06 18.00
N MET A 37 -11.28 23.40 16.84
CA MET A 37 -10.32 23.63 15.77
C MET A 37 -10.93 24.31 14.53
N SER A 38 -12.22 24.65 14.53
CA SER A 38 -12.90 25.21 13.35
C SER A 38 -12.31 26.57 12.89
N ALA A 39 -11.63 27.28 13.79
CA ALA A 39 -10.89 28.50 13.47
C ALA A 39 -9.52 28.22 12.81
N GLU A 40 -8.92 27.06 13.06
CA GLU A 40 -7.54 26.73 12.66
C GLU A 40 -7.43 26.40 11.17
N SER A 41 -8.38 25.64 10.61
CA SER A 41 -8.38 25.36 9.17
C SER A 41 -9.72 24.85 8.64
N ASN A 42 -9.89 24.92 7.32
CA ASN A 42 -11.07 24.37 6.62
C ASN A 42 -11.24 22.86 6.84
N ARG A 43 -10.17 22.12 7.12
CA ARG A 43 -10.23 20.68 7.44
C ARG A 43 -11.11 20.41 8.67
N TYR A 44 -11.09 21.34 9.63
CA TYR A 44 -11.86 21.21 10.87
C TYR A 44 -13.18 21.97 10.83
N ARG A 45 -13.29 22.98 9.96
CA ARG A 45 -14.51 23.78 9.79
C ARG A 45 -15.59 23.06 8.99
N TYR A 46 -15.23 22.21 8.03
CA TYR A 46 -16.20 21.56 7.16
C TYR A 46 -16.22 20.06 7.34
N GLN A 47 -17.43 19.48 7.23
CA GLN A 47 -17.63 18.05 7.14
C GLN A 47 -18.28 17.70 5.79
N LEU A 48 -17.92 16.54 5.26
CA LEU A 48 -18.60 15.97 4.08
C LEU A 48 -19.86 15.24 4.54
N VAL A 49 -21.01 15.76 4.12
CA VAL A 49 -22.31 15.10 4.31
C VAL A 49 -22.68 14.41 3.00
N ILE A 50 -22.85 13.10 3.10
CA ILE A 50 -23.22 12.22 1.99
C ILE A 50 -24.62 11.71 2.28
N GLU A 51 -25.52 11.83 1.30
CA GLU A 51 -26.89 11.32 1.41
C GLU A 51 -26.93 9.83 1.76
N GLU A 52 -27.88 9.44 2.62
CA GLU A 52 -27.93 8.08 3.15
C GLU A 52 -28.10 7.01 2.06
N ALA A 53 -28.96 7.27 1.07
CA ALA A 53 -29.14 6.37 -0.06
C ALA A 53 -27.83 6.10 -0.84
N GLN A 54 -26.96 7.12 -0.94
CA GLN A 54 -25.66 6.97 -1.59
C GLN A 54 -24.66 6.21 -0.70
N ARG A 55 -24.74 6.37 0.63
CA ARG A 55 -23.95 5.60 1.60
C ARG A 55 -24.31 4.13 1.55
N GLU A 56 -25.59 3.80 1.58
CA GLU A 56 -26.11 2.43 1.48
C GLU A 56 -25.69 1.76 0.16
N GLU A 57 -25.82 2.47 -0.97
CA GLU A 57 -25.40 1.94 -2.26
C GLU A 57 -23.88 1.71 -2.31
N SER A 58 -23.07 2.63 -1.77
CA SER A 58 -21.62 2.46 -1.68
C SER A 58 -21.25 1.26 -0.79
N ALA A 59 -21.93 1.10 0.35
CA ALA A 59 -21.72 -0.02 1.26
C ALA A 59 -22.00 -1.37 0.58
N LEU A 60 -23.08 -1.43 -0.22
CA LEU A 60 -23.41 -2.61 -1.02
C LEU A 60 -22.30 -2.95 -2.03
N PHE A 61 -21.79 -1.96 -2.76
CA PHE A 61 -20.70 -2.19 -3.71
C PHE A 61 -19.39 -2.59 -3.03
N LYS A 62 -19.08 -2.01 -1.87
CA LYS A 62 -17.92 -2.43 -1.06
C LYS A 62 -18.05 -3.87 -0.61
N LYS A 63 -19.24 -4.29 -0.17
CA LYS A 63 -19.51 -5.69 0.18
C LYS A 63 -19.33 -6.62 -1.02
N LEU A 64 -19.88 -6.25 -2.18
CA LEU A 64 -19.73 -7.05 -3.40
C LEU A 64 -18.26 -7.17 -3.84
N ALA A 65 -17.52 -6.07 -3.81
CA ALA A 65 -16.09 -6.07 -4.12
C ALA A 65 -15.32 -6.93 -3.10
N PHE A 66 -15.65 -6.83 -1.81
CA PHE A 66 -15.06 -7.68 -0.78
C PHE A 66 -15.26 -9.16 -1.07
N ASP A 67 -16.53 -9.56 -1.25
CA ASP A 67 -16.91 -10.96 -1.40
C ASP A 67 -16.38 -11.59 -2.70
N ILE A 68 -16.31 -10.83 -3.80
CA ILE A 68 -15.93 -11.37 -5.12
C ILE A 68 -14.46 -11.12 -5.45
N VAL A 69 -13.96 -9.91 -5.19
CA VAL A 69 -12.61 -9.50 -5.61
C VAL A 69 -11.63 -9.77 -4.48
N PHE A 70 -11.88 -9.25 -3.27
CA PHE A 70 -10.91 -9.33 -2.19
C PHE A 70 -10.77 -10.73 -1.59
N LEU A 71 -11.82 -11.55 -1.65
CA LEU A 71 -11.77 -12.96 -1.24
C LEU A 71 -11.40 -13.91 -2.38
N SER A 72 -11.08 -13.41 -3.58
CA SER A 72 -10.64 -14.27 -4.69
C SER A 72 -9.32 -14.98 -4.37
N PRO A 73 -9.17 -16.27 -4.73
CA PRO A 73 -7.92 -17.00 -4.53
C PRO A 73 -6.72 -16.31 -5.17
N GLU A 74 -6.89 -15.73 -6.36
CA GLU A 74 -5.84 -15.06 -7.12
C GLU A 74 -5.30 -13.84 -6.36
N LEU A 75 -6.20 -13.01 -5.80
CA LEU A 75 -5.76 -11.87 -5.00
C LEU A 75 -5.11 -12.32 -3.70
N LYS A 76 -5.64 -13.35 -3.02
CA LYS A 76 -5.04 -13.90 -1.80
C LYS A 76 -3.63 -14.46 -2.03
N GLN A 77 -3.41 -15.12 -3.16
CA GLN A 77 -2.07 -15.57 -3.55
C GLN A 77 -1.12 -14.40 -3.77
N LEU A 78 -1.59 -13.33 -4.43
CA LEU A 78 -0.80 -12.13 -4.64
C LEU A 78 -0.47 -11.41 -3.32
N GLU A 79 -1.44 -11.27 -2.42
CA GLU A 79 -1.25 -10.72 -1.06
C GLU A 79 -0.22 -11.54 -0.25
N HIS A 80 -0.33 -12.87 -0.30
CA HIS A 80 0.63 -13.76 0.35
C HIS A 80 2.04 -13.58 -0.23
N LYS A 81 2.17 -13.54 -1.56
CA LYS A 81 3.45 -13.33 -2.24
C LYS A 81 4.07 -11.99 -1.87
N GLY A 82 3.30 -10.90 -1.87
CA GLY A 82 3.76 -9.58 -1.47
C GLY A 82 4.22 -9.55 -0.01
N SER A 83 3.43 -10.13 0.89
CA SER A 83 3.79 -10.26 2.31
C SER A 83 5.06 -11.07 2.52
N TYR A 84 5.25 -12.13 1.72
CA TYR A 84 6.45 -12.95 1.77
C TYR A 84 7.69 -12.17 1.32
N VAL A 85 7.62 -11.44 0.21
CA VAL A 85 8.70 -10.57 -0.26
C VAL A 85 9.12 -9.56 0.81
N LEU A 86 8.15 -8.80 1.35
CA LEU A 86 8.42 -7.77 2.35
C LEU A 86 9.01 -8.35 3.64
N ARG A 87 8.51 -9.50 4.11
CA ARG A 87 9.03 -10.15 5.31
C ARG A 87 10.47 -10.61 5.13
N ARG A 88 10.81 -11.21 3.99
CA ARG A 88 12.19 -11.67 3.71
C ARG A 88 13.17 -10.52 3.61
N LEU A 89 12.76 -9.41 2.98
CA LEU A 89 13.55 -8.18 2.95
C LEU A 89 13.73 -7.62 4.37
N TRP A 90 12.65 -7.51 5.15
CA TRP A 90 12.70 -7.06 6.53
C TRP A 90 13.65 -7.91 7.37
N GLU A 91 13.51 -9.23 7.38
CA GLU A 91 14.35 -10.14 8.18
C GLU A 91 15.86 -9.93 7.91
N LEU A 92 16.22 -9.76 6.64
CA LEU A 92 17.61 -9.51 6.24
C LEU A 92 18.09 -8.12 6.71
N LEU A 93 17.30 -7.08 6.44
CA LEU A 93 17.67 -5.69 6.75
C LEU A 93 17.65 -5.42 8.26
N GLU A 94 16.70 -6.00 9.00
CA GLU A 94 16.65 -5.93 10.46
C GLU A 94 17.92 -6.54 11.05
N LYS A 95 18.27 -7.76 10.64
CA LYS A 95 19.48 -8.44 11.10
C LYS A 95 20.72 -7.57 10.84
N ARG A 96 20.88 -7.08 9.61
CA ARG A 96 22.07 -6.33 9.20
C ARG A 96 22.18 -4.93 9.79
N TYR A 97 21.08 -4.17 9.81
CA TYR A 97 21.13 -2.73 10.08
C TYR A 97 20.48 -2.34 11.40
N VAL A 98 19.43 -3.03 11.83
CA VAL A 98 18.77 -2.73 13.10
C VAL A 98 19.55 -3.37 14.25
N ARG A 99 19.82 -4.67 14.16
CA ARG A 99 20.57 -5.41 15.19
C ARG A 99 22.08 -5.32 15.02
N GLY A 100 22.55 -4.89 13.84
CA GLY A 100 23.97 -4.79 13.54
C GLY A 100 24.67 -6.15 13.51
N GLU A 101 23.94 -7.23 13.23
CA GLU A 101 24.50 -8.58 13.19
C GLU A 101 25.15 -8.86 11.83
N ALA A 102 26.19 -9.69 11.86
CA ALA A 102 26.80 -10.22 10.64
C ALA A 102 25.87 -11.26 9.99
N ILE A 103 25.85 -11.29 8.66
CA ILE A 103 25.20 -12.31 7.85
C ILE A 103 26.32 -13.20 7.31
N ASP A 104 26.27 -14.49 7.64
CA ASP A 104 27.28 -15.47 7.21
C ASP A 104 28.73 -15.04 7.51
N GLY A 105 28.91 -14.40 8.67
CA GLY A 105 30.21 -13.92 9.15
C GLY A 105 30.67 -12.58 8.57
N GLN A 106 29.85 -11.90 7.77
CA GLN A 106 30.20 -10.63 7.11
C GLN A 106 29.14 -9.55 7.30
N HIS A 107 29.56 -8.28 7.25
CA HIS A 107 28.67 -7.13 7.21
C HIS A 107 28.52 -6.63 5.77
N PHE A 108 27.70 -7.31 4.97
CA PHE A 108 27.45 -6.92 3.58
C PHE A 108 26.83 -5.53 3.49
N GLN A 109 27.29 -4.72 2.53
CA GLN A 109 26.63 -3.49 2.11
C GLN A 109 25.49 -3.85 1.15
N ILE A 110 24.27 -3.93 1.70
CA ILE A 110 23.05 -4.30 0.94
C ILE A 110 22.32 -3.05 0.44
N LEU A 111 22.38 -1.95 1.20
CA LEU A 111 21.73 -0.69 0.89
C LEU A 111 22.73 0.28 0.25
N ARG A 112 22.23 1.41 -0.26
CA ARG A 112 23.12 2.45 -0.81
C ARG A 112 23.84 3.13 0.35
N GLU A 113 25.01 3.71 0.05
CA GLU A 113 25.85 4.40 1.03
C GLU A 113 25.08 5.47 1.82
N ALA A 114 24.32 6.33 1.14
CA ALA A 114 23.50 7.34 1.81
C ALA A 114 22.47 6.76 2.80
N ASP A 115 21.89 5.60 2.49
CA ASP A 115 20.95 4.94 3.41
C ASP A 115 21.70 4.35 4.63
N GLU A 116 22.91 3.82 4.44
CA GLU A 116 23.75 3.33 5.54
C GLU A 116 24.25 4.45 6.45
N GLU A 117 24.61 5.61 5.89
CA GLU A 117 25.02 6.79 6.67
C GLU A 117 23.87 7.28 7.58
N GLU A 118 22.65 7.35 7.03
CA GLU A 118 21.47 7.73 7.81
C GLU A 118 21.17 6.71 8.92
N LEU A 119 21.28 5.41 8.61
CA LEU A 119 21.11 4.34 9.60
C LEU A 119 22.21 4.34 10.67
N ALA A 120 23.44 4.69 10.32
CA ALA A 120 24.56 4.80 11.26
C ALA A 120 24.44 6.02 12.17
N ALA A 121 23.84 7.11 11.67
CA ALA A 121 23.55 8.31 12.46
C ALA A 121 22.36 8.14 13.42
N ALA A 122 21.56 7.08 13.27
CA ALA A 122 20.40 6.83 14.11
C ALA A 122 20.80 6.44 15.55
N GLN A 123 20.11 7.04 16.52
CA GLN A 123 20.47 6.98 17.93
C GLN A 123 20.22 5.62 18.60
N ASP A 124 19.20 4.89 18.13
CA ASP A 124 18.78 3.63 18.75
C ASP A 124 18.26 2.63 17.69
N GLU A 125 17.99 1.40 18.13
CA GLU A 125 17.42 0.35 17.27
C GLU A 125 16.03 0.72 16.76
N ARG A 126 15.25 1.46 17.54
CA ARG A 126 13.88 1.84 17.17
C ARG A 126 13.88 2.79 15.97
N LEU A 127 14.79 3.75 15.95
CA LEU A 127 14.95 4.69 14.86
C LEU A 127 15.49 3.98 13.62
N ARG A 128 16.45 3.07 13.78
CA ARG A 128 16.93 2.22 12.67
C ARG A 128 15.81 1.36 12.08
N ALA A 129 15.00 0.74 12.92
CA ALA A 129 13.82 -0.02 12.49
C ALA A 129 12.82 0.85 11.72
N ARG A 130 12.57 2.08 12.19
CA ARG A 130 11.71 3.05 11.50
C ARG A 130 12.26 3.40 10.12
N LEU A 131 13.55 3.71 10.01
CA LEU A 131 14.19 4.03 8.73
C LEU A 131 14.08 2.86 7.73
N ILE A 132 14.29 1.62 8.19
CA ILE A 132 14.07 0.44 7.35
C ILE A 132 12.60 0.29 6.94
N CYS A 133 11.64 0.54 7.83
CA CYS A 133 10.22 0.54 7.47
C CYS A 133 9.89 1.60 6.42
N ASP A 134 10.44 2.82 6.56
CA ASP A 134 10.20 3.93 5.63
C ASP A 134 10.81 3.62 4.26
N LEU A 135 12.02 3.03 4.22
CA LEU A 135 12.64 2.53 3.00
C LEU A 135 11.77 1.47 2.32
N LEU A 136 11.31 0.45 3.05
CA LEU A 136 10.47 -0.62 2.50
C LEU A 136 9.11 -0.08 2.01
N ALA A 137 8.50 0.85 2.74
CA ALA A 137 7.22 1.46 2.38
C ALA A 137 7.33 2.40 1.17
N ALA A 138 8.51 2.99 0.93
CA ALA A 138 8.79 3.82 -0.24
C ALA A 138 9.07 3.00 -1.52
N MET A 139 9.31 1.69 -1.41
CA MET A 139 9.53 0.85 -2.58
C MET A 139 8.25 0.70 -3.41
N THR A 140 8.40 0.79 -4.72
CA THR A 140 7.40 0.27 -5.65
C THR A 140 7.42 -1.26 -5.67
N ASP A 141 6.32 -1.89 -6.09
CA ASP A 141 6.25 -3.35 -6.31
C ASP A 141 7.43 -3.85 -7.16
N GLY A 142 7.75 -3.13 -8.25
CA GLY A 142 8.83 -3.48 -9.16
C GLY A 142 10.21 -3.44 -8.49
N SER A 143 10.49 -2.42 -7.69
CA SER A 143 11.76 -2.32 -6.95
C SER A 143 11.87 -3.35 -5.83
N ALA A 144 10.79 -3.59 -5.07
CA ALA A 144 10.78 -4.56 -3.97
C ALA A 144 11.01 -5.99 -4.50
N VAL A 145 10.29 -6.36 -5.56
CA VAL A 145 10.49 -7.64 -6.24
C VAL A 145 11.92 -7.74 -6.79
N ARG A 146 12.43 -6.71 -7.47
CA ARG A 146 13.80 -6.75 -8.03
C ARG A 146 14.86 -6.96 -6.96
N MET A 147 14.77 -6.24 -5.85
CA MET A 147 15.70 -6.38 -4.72
C MET A 147 15.62 -7.78 -4.12
N TYR A 148 14.40 -8.27 -3.86
CA TYR A 148 14.18 -9.63 -3.36
C TYR A 148 14.82 -10.68 -4.28
N ARG A 149 14.60 -10.60 -5.59
CA ARG A 149 15.15 -11.57 -6.54
C ARG A 149 16.68 -11.57 -6.55
N ARG A 150 17.31 -10.38 -6.54
CA ARG A 150 18.79 -10.27 -6.47
C ARG A 150 19.38 -10.90 -5.21
N LEU A 151 18.66 -10.86 -4.09
CA LEU A 151 19.15 -11.33 -2.80
C LEU A 151 18.85 -12.81 -2.55
N PHE A 152 17.73 -13.32 -3.07
CA PHE A 152 17.22 -14.63 -2.67
C PHE A 152 16.97 -15.62 -3.83
N GLU A 153 16.96 -15.18 -5.09
CA GLU A 153 16.77 -16.07 -6.24
C GLU A 153 18.11 -16.35 -6.94
N PRO A 154 18.63 -17.59 -6.86
CA PRO A 154 19.83 -17.97 -7.61
C PRO A 154 19.64 -17.76 -9.11
N GLY A 155 20.62 -17.11 -9.75
CA GLY A 155 20.61 -16.86 -11.20
C GLY A 155 19.93 -15.56 -11.63
N PHE A 156 19.33 -14.78 -10.72
CA PHE A 156 18.84 -13.44 -11.03
C PHE A 156 19.86 -12.37 -10.62
N GLY A 157 20.39 -11.61 -11.58
CA GLY A 157 21.48 -10.65 -11.33
C GLY A 157 22.82 -11.36 -11.19
N SER A 158 23.17 -12.16 -12.20
CA SER A 158 24.42 -12.91 -12.24
C SER A 158 25.62 -11.97 -12.27
N ILE A 159 26.83 -12.46 -11.94
CA ILE A 159 28.08 -11.74 -12.18
C ILE A 159 28.19 -11.28 -13.65
N GLY A 160 27.61 -12.04 -14.59
CA GLY A 160 27.54 -11.65 -16.00
C GLY A 160 26.70 -10.40 -16.30
N ASP A 161 25.82 -9.98 -15.37
CA ASP A 161 25.02 -8.75 -15.48
C ASP A 161 25.71 -7.54 -14.83
N LEU A 162 26.90 -7.73 -14.22
CA LEU A 162 27.69 -6.70 -13.54
C LEU A 162 28.91 -6.24 -14.34
N VAL A 163 29.14 -6.82 -15.53
CA VAL A 163 30.24 -6.49 -16.46
C VAL A 163 29.71 -5.71 -17.64
#